data_AF-A0A956PVI1-F1
#
_entry.id   AF-A0A956PVI1-F1
#
_cell.length_a   1.000
_cell.length_b   1.000
_cell.length_c   1.000
_cell.angle_alpha   90.00
_cell.angle_beta   90.00
_cell.angle_gamma   90.00
#
_symmetry.space_group_name_H-M   'P 1'
#
loop_
_entity.id
_entity.type
_entity.pdbx_description
1 polymer ?
#
loop_
_entity_poly.entity_id
_entity_poly.type
_entity_poly.pdbx_seq_one_letter_code
_entity_poly.pdbx_strand_id
1 'polypeptide(L)'
;MSWTHEEILQTLQMTEIEHFDIRTVTMGVSLRDCASDSCAVMKRKVYDKITTSACRHVAAAQEIESRYGIRIANKRIAVTPLAIPGEVMTADEFVELAIA
;
A
#
# COMPACT_ATOMS: atom_id res chain seq x y z
N MET A 1 11.75 17.30 8.52
CA MET A 1 11.12 18.35 7.70
C MET A 1 10.16 19.11 8.59
N SER A 2 10.28 20.42 8.73
CA SER A 2 9.28 21.27 9.39
C SER A 2 8.58 22.09 8.32
N TRP A 3 7.27 21.96 8.22
CA TRP A 3 6.43 22.78 7.35
C TRP A 3 6.21 24.15 8.00
N THR A 4 6.21 25.21 7.20
CA THR A 4 5.88 26.56 7.64
C THR A 4 4.36 26.72 7.82
N HIS A 5 3.94 27.69 8.64
CA HIS A 5 2.51 27.91 8.90
C HIS A 5 1.75 28.31 7.62
N GLU A 6 2.41 29.04 6.73
CA GLU A 6 1.85 29.49 5.46
C GLU A 6 1.58 28.32 4.49
N GLU A 7 2.49 27.33 4.41
CA GLU A 7 2.29 26.11 3.60
C GLU A 7 1.10 25.28 4.10
N ILE A 8 0.90 25.20 5.42
CA ILE A 8 -0.23 24.49 6.02
C ILE A 8 -1.55 25.21 5.67
N LEU A 9 -1.59 26.54 5.80
CA LEU A 9 -2.78 27.34 5.51
C LEU A 9 -3.14 27.31 4.02
N GLN A 10 -2.15 27.39 3.12
CA GLN A 10 -2.39 27.22 1.68
C GLN A 10 -2.97 25.84 1.36
N THR A 11 -2.46 24.78 1.99
CA THR A 11 -2.97 23.41 1.80
C THR A 11 -4.43 23.30 2.21
N LEU A 12 -4.80 23.89 3.35
CA LEU A 12 -6.20 23.95 3.81
C LEU A 12 -7.09 24.70 2.80
N GLN A 13 -6.64 25.87 2.33
CA GLN A 13 -7.36 26.65 1.32
C GLN A 13 -7.62 25.86 0.04
N MET A 14 -6.60 25.14 -0.46
CA MET A 14 -6.75 24.28 -1.64
C MET A 14 -7.80 23.19 -1.42
N THR A 15 -7.78 22.52 -0.26
CA THR A 15 -8.74 21.43 0.01
C THR A 15 -10.17 21.92 0.25
N GLU A 16 -10.36 23.04 0.98
CA GLU A 16 -11.69 23.53 1.36
C GLU A 16 -12.36 24.35 0.25
N ILE A 17 -11.59 25.14 -0.51
CA ILE A 17 -12.13 26.05 -1.53
C ILE A 17 -12.12 25.41 -2.93
N GLU A 18 -11.07 24.66 -3.28
CA GLU A 18 -10.93 24.08 -4.63
C GLU A 18 -11.38 22.62 -4.72
N HIS A 19 -11.86 22.03 -3.62
CA HIS A 19 -12.43 20.68 -3.57
C HIS A 19 -11.50 19.58 -4.11
N PHE A 20 -10.18 19.70 -3.90
CA PHE A 20 -9.23 18.69 -4.34
C PHE A 20 -9.44 17.35 -3.62
N ASP A 21 -9.45 16.27 -4.40
CA ASP A 21 -9.48 14.90 -3.90
C ASP A 21 -8.12 14.20 -4.05
N ILE A 22 -7.86 13.23 -3.18
CA ILE A 22 -6.67 12.39 -3.29
C ILE A 22 -7.02 11.22 -4.20
N ARG A 23 -6.33 11.14 -5.34
CA ARG A 23 -6.57 10.05 -6.30
C ARG A 23 -6.18 8.69 -5.76
N THR A 24 -5.07 8.57 -5.03
CA THR A 24 -4.64 7.29 -4.45
C THR A 24 -3.73 7.52 -3.26
N VAL A 25 -3.87 6.67 -2.25
CA VAL A 25 -2.82 6.39 -1.28
C VAL A 25 -2.29 4.99 -1.53
N THR A 26 -0.98 4.81 -1.48
CA THR A 26 -0.34 3.53 -1.77
C THR A 26 0.58 3.14 -0.62
N MET A 27 0.37 1.95 -0.05
CA MET A 27 1.30 1.34 0.88
C MET A 27 2.30 0.46 0.13
N GLY A 28 3.59 0.75 0.28
CA GLY A 28 4.66 -0.10 -0.24
C GLY A 28 4.99 -1.22 0.75
N VAL A 29 4.96 -2.48 0.31
CA VAL A 29 5.32 -3.65 1.12
C VAL A 29 6.51 -4.37 0.50
N SER A 30 7.60 -4.48 1.27
CA SER A 30 8.77 -5.27 0.88
C SER A 30 8.48 -6.76 1.05
N LEU A 31 8.73 -7.56 0.01
CA LEU A 31 8.55 -9.03 0.04
C LEU A 31 9.88 -9.79 -0.01
N ARG A 32 11.04 -9.12 0.14
CA ARG A 32 12.36 -9.79 0.02
C ARG A 32 12.59 -10.87 1.06
N ASP A 33 12.06 -10.70 2.26
CA ASP A 33 12.09 -11.66 3.37
C ASP A 33 11.05 -12.79 3.24
N CYS A 34 10.17 -12.71 2.24
CA CYS A 34 9.22 -13.77 1.92
C CYS A 34 9.82 -14.88 1.06
N ALA A 35 11.07 -14.72 0.57
CA ALA A 35 11.75 -15.72 -0.23
C ALA A 35 11.78 -17.10 0.45
N SER A 36 11.53 -18.14 -0.33
CA SER A 36 11.58 -19.54 0.09
C SER A 36 11.81 -20.44 -1.10
N ASP A 37 12.43 -21.59 -0.85
CA ASP A 37 12.56 -22.75 -1.73
C ASP A 37 11.23 -23.47 -2.01
N SER A 38 10.22 -23.31 -1.15
CA SER A 38 8.89 -23.89 -1.31
C SER A 38 7.85 -22.83 -1.69
N CYS A 39 7.17 -23.02 -2.83
CA CYS A 39 6.07 -22.16 -3.27
C CYS A 39 4.97 -22.02 -2.21
N ALA A 40 4.58 -23.13 -1.58
CA ALA A 40 3.56 -23.11 -0.53
C ALA A 40 3.96 -22.24 0.68
N VAL A 41 5.24 -22.29 1.08
CA VAL A 41 5.75 -21.47 2.19
C VAL A 41 5.81 -20.00 1.79
N MET A 42 6.29 -19.70 0.58
CA MET A 42 6.35 -18.33 0.07
C MET A 42 4.96 -17.70 -0.03
N LYS A 43 3.96 -18.40 -0.58
CA LYS A 43 2.56 -17.95 -0.64
C LYS A 43 2.05 -17.54 0.73
N ARG A 44 2.23 -18.39 1.74
CA ARG A 44 1.83 -18.09 3.13
C ARG A 44 2.54 -16.84 3.66
N LYS A 45 3.87 -16.75 3.50
CA LYS A 45 4.64 -15.58 3.96
C LYS A 45 4.19 -14.27 3.31
N VAL A 46 3.92 -14.29 2.01
CA VAL A 46 3.43 -13.11 1.27
C VAL A 46 2.05 -12.69 1.78
N TYR A 47 1.12 -13.64 1.90
CA TYR A 47 -0.22 -13.39 2.42
C TYR A 47 -0.18 -12.80 3.83
N ASP A 48 0.53 -13.46 4.76
CA ASP A 48 0.66 -13.03 6.15
C ASP A 48 1.28 -11.64 6.23
N LYS A 49 2.32 -11.38 5.44
CA LYS A 49 3.02 -10.09 5.46
C LYS A 49 2.15 -8.97 4.94
N ILE A 50 1.45 -9.16 3.81
CA ILE A 50 0.57 -8.13 3.25
C ILE A 50 -0.59 -7.85 4.20
N THR A 51 -1.28 -8.88 4.68
CA THR A 51 -2.44 -8.73 5.57
C THR A 51 -2.06 -8.10 6.91
N THR A 52 -0.93 -8.48 7.49
CA THR A 52 -0.44 -7.90 8.76
C THR A 52 0.02 -6.46 8.55
N SER A 53 0.80 -6.17 7.51
CA SER A 53 1.36 -4.83 7.27
C SER A 53 0.27 -3.83 6.88
N ALA A 54 -0.70 -4.25 6.08
CA ALA A 54 -1.77 -3.40 5.56
C ALA A 54 -3.07 -3.46 6.36
N CYS A 55 -3.11 -4.17 7.50
CA CYS A 55 -4.34 -4.39 8.30
C CYS A 55 -5.10 -3.09 8.63
N ARG A 56 -4.38 -1.98 8.83
CA ARG A 56 -4.95 -0.66 9.15
C ARG A 56 -4.97 0.30 7.97
N HIS A 57 -4.50 -0.08 6.78
CA HIS A 57 -4.30 0.85 5.68
C HIS A 57 -5.59 1.55 5.26
N VAL A 58 -6.68 0.80 5.10
CA VAL A 58 -8.00 1.36 4.73
C VAL A 58 -8.59 2.18 5.86
N ALA A 59 -8.55 1.67 7.10
CA ALA A 59 -9.09 2.36 8.26
C ALA A 59 -8.40 3.71 8.52
N ALA A 60 -7.07 3.75 8.40
CA ALA A 60 -6.30 4.99 8.54
C ALA A 60 -6.63 6.00 7.42
N ALA A 61 -6.81 5.53 6.18
CA ALA A 61 -7.25 6.40 5.09
C ALA A 61 -8.65 6.99 5.36
N GLN A 62 -9.59 6.18 5.85
CA GLN A 62 -10.94 6.63 6.19
C GLN A 62 -10.96 7.63 7.37
N GLU A 63 -10.07 7.44 8.35
CA GLU A 63 -9.89 8.40 9.45
C GLU A 63 -9.43 9.76 8.91
N ILE A 64 -8.48 9.78 7.97
CA ILE A 64 -8.02 11.00 7.29
C ILE A 64 -9.16 11.64 6.48
N GLU A 65 -9.93 10.85 5.72
CA GLU A 65 -11.10 11.34 4.98
C GLU A 65 -12.09 12.04 5.91
N SER A 66 -12.43 11.41 7.04
CA SER A 66 -13.37 11.97 8.03
C SER A 66 -12.82 13.20 8.74
N ARG A 67 -11.51 13.24 9.04
CA ARG A 67 -10.90 14.31 9.82
C ARG A 67 -10.75 15.60 9.02
N TYR A 68 -10.43 15.49 7.73
CA TYR A 68 -10.12 16.64 6.88
C TYR A 68 -11.17 16.92 5.83
N GLY A 69 -12.26 16.14 5.76
CA GLY A 69 -13.33 16.33 4.79
C GLY A 69 -12.89 16.08 3.33
N ILE A 70 -11.77 15.38 3.12
CA ILE A 70 -11.21 15.07 1.79
C ILE A 70 -11.63 13.68 1.35
N ARG A 71 -11.81 13.47 0.05
CA ARG A 71 -12.05 12.13 -0.53
C ARG A 71 -10.72 11.47 -0.91
N ILE A 72 -10.55 10.19 -0.58
CA ILE A 72 -9.47 9.33 -1.06
C ILE A 72 -10.04 8.24 -1.97
N ALA A 73 -9.89 8.43 -3.28
CA ALA A 73 -10.53 7.60 -4.29
C ALA A 73 -10.00 6.16 -4.35
N ASN A 74 -8.70 5.93 -4.08
CA ASN A 74 -8.11 4.59 -4.06
C ASN A 74 -7.20 4.37 -2.86
N LYS A 75 -7.25 3.15 -2.30
CA LYS A 75 -6.29 2.64 -1.33
C LYS A 75 -5.61 1.43 -1.96
N ARG A 76 -4.31 1.52 -2.28
CA ARG A 76 -3.57 0.51 -3.04
C ARG A 76 -2.39 -0.02 -2.26
N ILE A 77 -1.96 -1.23 -2.63
CA ILE A 77 -0.70 -1.81 -2.15
C ILE A 77 0.19 -2.01 -3.35
N ALA A 78 1.46 -1.62 -3.21
CA ALA A 78 2.51 -1.94 -4.17
C ALA A 78 3.51 -2.86 -3.48
N VAL A 79 3.98 -3.88 -4.20
CA VAL A 79 4.88 -4.89 -3.64
C VAL A 79 6.21 -4.91 -4.39
N THR A 80 7.22 -5.54 -3.78
CA THR A 80 8.47 -5.87 -4.49
C THR A 80 8.14 -6.74 -5.71
N PRO A 81 8.75 -6.51 -6.89
CA PRO A 81 8.56 -7.37 -8.06
C PRO A 81 8.77 -8.84 -7.71
N LEU A 82 7.77 -9.68 -7.95
CA LEU A 82 7.74 -11.07 -7.46
C LEU A 82 8.89 -11.93 -8.00
N ALA A 83 9.43 -11.58 -9.17
CA ALA A 83 10.59 -12.23 -9.77
C ALA A 83 11.84 -12.19 -8.86
N ILE A 84 11.93 -11.24 -7.93
CA ILE A 84 13.08 -11.13 -7.01
C ILE A 84 12.99 -12.18 -5.89
N PRO A 85 11.96 -12.20 -5.01
CA PRO A 85 11.89 -13.22 -3.96
C PRO A 85 11.51 -14.61 -4.49
N GLY A 86 10.95 -14.70 -5.70
CA GLY A 86 10.56 -15.95 -6.36
C GLY A 86 11.56 -16.45 -7.40
N GLU A 87 12.83 -16.04 -7.36
CA GLU A 87 13.84 -16.36 -8.38
C GLU A 87 13.94 -17.87 -8.72
N VAL A 88 13.66 -18.74 -7.76
CA VAL A 88 13.71 -20.20 -7.90
C VAL A 88 12.40 -20.83 -8.40
N MET A 89 11.35 -20.04 -8.60
CA MET A 89 10.01 -20.51 -8.96
C MET A 89 9.87 -20.75 -10.46
N THR A 90 9.01 -21.71 -10.79
CA THR A 90 8.51 -21.95 -12.14
C THR A 90 7.43 -20.94 -12.54
N ALA A 91 7.14 -20.86 -13.84
CA ALA A 91 6.09 -19.98 -14.36
C ALA A 91 4.71 -20.29 -13.74
N ASP A 92 4.37 -21.57 -13.57
CA ASP A 92 3.10 -21.99 -12.97
C ASP A 92 3.02 -21.57 -11.49
N GLU A 93 4.12 -21.67 -10.76
CA GLU A 93 4.19 -21.22 -9.35
C GLU A 93 4.04 -19.71 -9.21
N PHE A 94 4.53 -18.91 -10.18
CA PHE A 94 4.26 -17.47 -10.19
C PHE A 94 2.78 -17.15 -10.39
N VAL A 95 2.07 -17.93 -11.21
CA VAL A 95 0.61 -17.76 -11.37
C VAL A 95 -0.11 -18.12 -10.07
N GLU A 96 0.29 -19.21 -9.40
CA GLU A 96 -0.28 -19.56 -8.10
C GLU A 96 -0.03 -18.47 -7.05
N LEU A 97 1.15 -17.87 -7.04
CA LEU A 97 1.51 -16.79 -6.12
C LEU A 97 0.71 -15.50 -6.40
N ALA A 98 0.33 -15.24 -7.64
CA ALA A 98 -0.46 -14.06 -8.01
C ALA A 98 -1.93 -14.13 -7.53
N ILE A 99 -2.44 -15.34 -7.28
CA ILE A 99 -3.83 -15.58 -6.84
C ILE A 99 -3.92 -15.70 -5.30
N ALA A 100 -2.81 -15.99 -4.63
CA ALA A 100 -2.70 -16.17 -3.18
C ALA A 100 -3.01 -14.88 -2.40
#